data_AF-W6XWR5-F1
#
_entry.id   AF-W6XWR5-F1
#
_cell.length_a   1.000
_cell.length_b   1.000
_cell.length_c   1.000
_cell.angle_alpha   90.00
_cell.angle_beta   90.00
_cell.angle_gamma   90.00
#
_symmetry.space_group_name_H-M   'P 1'
#
loop_
_entity.id
_entity.type
_entity.pdbx_description
1 polymer ?
#
loop_
_entity_poly.entity_id
_entity_poly.type
_entity_poly.pdbx_seq_one_letter_code
_entity_poly.pdbx_strand_id
1 'polypeptide(L)'
;SQLVHDCIRMDLLYRLRWNLLADLSDIKIVSGPKNGEEIGPFFEHADADADFGLPSVSRIEVNSRECDEKFRLSYDSEPEEDGYRPPPPLIIQNEDGGSITFRQFVTEVHAYLNEHLDEVKKAQRVMAAEPWSETLLYFRRAWPYETEDGNVVVYVEMMPRAADAKFRDILWNQQLTKAHEYERKIQGRRFRLIKPK
;
A
#
# COMPACT_ATOMS: atom_id res chain seq x y z
N SER A 1 2.74 17.10 -6.25
CA SER A 1 4.18 17.19 -5.92
C SER A 1 4.86 15.90 -6.34
N GLN A 2 5.91 15.96 -7.15
CA GLN A 2 6.63 14.75 -7.59
C GLN A 2 7.56 14.19 -6.50
N LEU A 3 7.83 15.00 -5.46
CA LEU A 3 8.69 14.68 -4.31
C LEU A 3 8.07 13.66 -3.36
N VAL A 4 6.75 13.66 -3.14
CA VAL A 4 6.18 12.77 -2.11
C VAL A 4 5.98 11.34 -2.58
N HIS A 5 5.80 11.12 -3.88
CA HIS A 5 5.88 9.77 -4.45
C HIS A 5 7.26 9.14 -4.27
N ASP A 6 8.29 9.96 -4.05
CA ASP A 6 9.65 9.47 -3.79
C ASP A 6 9.88 9.14 -2.30
N CYS A 7 9.02 9.62 -1.37
CA CYS A 7 9.19 9.43 0.07
C CYS A 7 8.95 7.99 0.54
N ILE A 8 8.28 7.15 -0.25
CA ILE A 8 8.07 5.72 0.04
C ILE A 8 8.67 4.88 -1.07
N ARG A 9 9.22 3.73 -0.70
CA ARG A 9 9.76 2.71 -1.61
C ARG A 9 8.63 1.98 -2.36
N MET A 10 7.95 2.70 -3.24
CA MET A 10 6.86 2.17 -4.07
C MET A 10 7.31 1.00 -4.96
N ASP A 11 8.59 0.93 -5.33
CA ASP A 11 9.18 -0.22 -6.01
C ASP A 11 8.94 -1.53 -5.25
N LEU A 12 9.15 -1.52 -3.93
CA LEU A 12 8.97 -2.70 -3.09
C LEU A 12 7.49 -3.01 -2.87
N LEU A 13 6.64 -2.01 -2.63
CA LEU A 13 5.19 -2.21 -2.52
C LEU A 13 4.58 -2.85 -3.77
N TYR A 14 5.04 -2.45 -4.96
CA TYR A 14 4.57 -3.02 -6.22
C TYR A 14 5.08 -4.43 -6.52
N ARG A 15 6.06 -4.92 -5.74
CA ARG A 15 6.56 -6.30 -5.83
C ARG A 15 5.80 -7.26 -4.90
N LEU A 16 5.01 -6.74 -3.95
CA LEU A 16 4.22 -7.57 -3.05
C LEU A 16 3.06 -8.25 -3.76
N ARG A 17 2.85 -9.52 -3.42
CA ARG A 17 1.67 -10.32 -3.75
C ARG A 17 0.86 -10.48 -2.47
N TRP A 18 0.07 -9.45 -2.18
CA TRP A 18 -0.58 -9.33 -0.88
C TRP A 18 -2.09 -9.51 -1.00
N ASN A 19 -2.56 -10.69 -0.59
CA ASN A 19 -3.96 -10.97 -0.33
C ASN A 19 -4.25 -10.62 1.14
N LEU A 20 -5.12 -9.64 1.37
CA LEU A 20 -5.44 -9.14 2.70
C LEU A 20 -6.26 -10.11 3.55
N LEU A 21 -6.96 -11.06 2.90
CA LEU A 21 -7.76 -12.08 3.58
C LEU A 21 -6.97 -13.37 3.88
N ALA A 22 -5.72 -13.46 3.43
CA ALA A 22 -4.83 -14.58 3.71
C ALA A 22 -3.98 -14.28 4.96
N ASP A 23 -3.28 -15.30 5.47
CA ASP A 23 -2.35 -15.12 6.59
C ASP A 23 -1.18 -14.23 6.17
N LEU A 24 -0.56 -13.53 7.12
CA LEU A 24 0.68 -12.78 6.90
C LEU A 24 1.77 -13.66 6.28
N SER A 25 1.87 -14.93 6.68
CA SER A 25 2.84 -15.87 6.11
C SER A 25 2.64 -16.15 4.62
N ASP A 26 1.44 -15.92 4.09
CA ASP A 26 1.11 -16.14 2.68
C ASP A 26 1.51 -14.96 1.79
N ILE A 27 1.95 -13.84 2.38
CA ILE A 27 2.42 -12.69 1.61
C ILE A 27 3.73 -13.06 0.92
N LYS A 28 3.74 -12.90 -0.40
CA LYS A 28 4.93 -13.15 -1.23
C LYS A 28 5.49 -11.86 -1.78
N ILE A 29 6.76 -11.87 -2.12
CA ILE A 29 7.44 -10.79 -2.81
C ILE A 29 8.08 -11.31 -4.10
N VAL A 30 8.05 -10.50 -5.15
CA VAL A 30 8.76 -10.76 -6.39
C VAL A 30 10.10 -10.04 -6.39
N SER A 31 11.20 -10.79 -6.40
CA SER A 31 12.56 -10.27 -6.45
C SER A 31 13.22 -10.55 -7.81
N GLY A 32 14.39 -9.97 -8.05
CA GLY A 32 15.15 -10.17 -9.29
C GLY A 32 14.85 -9.17 -10.42
N PRO A 33 15.67 -9.21 -11.49
CA PRO A 33 15.54 -8.33 -12.64
C PRO A 33 14.42 -8.78 -13.57
N LYS A 34 14.03 -7.91 -14.50
CA LYS A 34 13.02 -8.24 -15.51
C LYS A 34 13.43 -9.48 -16.32
N ASN A 35 12.54 -10.45 -16.43
CA ASN A 35 12.71 -11.78 -17.06
C ASN A 35 13.58 -12.77 -16.27
N GLY A 36 13.95 -12.44 -15.03
CA GLY A 36 14.65 -13.31 -14.09
C GLY A 36 14.02 -13.23 -12.71
N GLU A 37 12.71 -12.97 -12.66
CA GLU A 37 12.00 -12.78 -11.41
C GLU A 37 11.77 -14.09 -10.65
N GLU A 38 11.97 -14.03 -9.34
CA GLU A 38 11.70 -15.12 -8.40
C GLU A 38 10.62 -14.69 -7.41
N ILE A 39 9.80 -15.65 -6.98
CA ILE A 39 8.72 -15.41 -6.01
C ILE A 39 9.03 -16.19 -4.75
N GLY A 40 9.15 -15.48 -3.63
CA GLY A 40 9.42 -16.07 -2.32
C GLY A 40 8.55 -15.48 -1.21
N PRO A 41 8.58 -16.08 -0.01
CA PRO A 41 7.92 -15.53 1.17
C PRO A 41 8.47 -14.14 1.50
N PHE A 42 7.59 -13.16 1.71
CA PHE A 42 8.00 -11.79 1.99
C PHE A 42 8.74 -11.66 3.32
N PHE A 43 8.22 -12.26 4.40
CA PHE A 43 8.77 -12.11 5.74
C PHE A 43 10.15 -12.78 5.94
N GLU A 44 10.58 -13.64 5.00
CA GLU A 44 11.92 -14.24 4.96
C GLU A 44 12.87 -13.49 4.03
N HIS A 45 12.37 -12.52 3.25
CA HIS A 45 13.14 -11.76 2.29
C HIS A 45 13.83 -10.55 2.94
N ALA A 46 15.04 -10.21 2.47
CA ALA A 46 15.82 -9.09 3.01
C ALA A 46 15.10 -7.73 2.90
N ASP A 47 14.24 -7.56 1.88
CA ASP A 47 13.45 -6.33 1.72
C ASP A 47 12.38 -6.14 2.79
N ALA A 48 12.03 -7.17 3.57
CA ALA A 48 11.12 -6.99 4.71
C ALA A 48 11.71 -6.06 5.76
N ASP A 49 13.02 -6.12 5.98
CA ASP A 49 13.71 -5.29 6.97
C ASP A 49 14.30 -4.00 6.36
N ALA A 50 13.99 -3.73 5.09
CA ALA A 50 14.37 -2.47 4.45
C ALA A 50 13.51 -1.30 4.97
N ASP A 51 14.09 -0.10 4.93
CA ASP A 51 13.37 1.15 5.21
C ASP A 51 12.17 1.31 4.28
N PHE A 52 11.02 1.61 4.88
CA PHE A 52 9.79 1.88 4.16
C PHE A 52 9.88 3.18 3.34
N GLY A 53 10.54 4.19 3.90
CA GLY A 53 10.70 5.51 3.30
C GLY A 53 12.08 5.77 2.70
N LEU A 54 12.14 6.69 1.72
CA LEU A 54 13.39 7.27 1.25
C LEU A 54 13.22 8.78 0.98
N PRO A 55 13.60 9.67 1.91
CA PRO A 55 14.34 9.43 3.15
C PRO A 55 13.55 8.62 4.18
N SER A 56 14.26 8.04 5.15
CA SER A 56 13.67 7.22 6.21
C SER A 56 12.58 8.00 6.96
N VAL A 57 11.48 7.33 7.26
CA VAL A 57 10.34 7.88 8.01
C VAL A 57 10.17 7.12 9.31
N SER A 58 10.08 7.83 10.44
CA SER A 58 9.87 7.23 11.76
C SER A 58 8.41 7.22 12.19
N ARG A 59 7.57 7.99 11.50
CA ARG A 59 6.13 8.08 11.73
C ARG A 59 5.39 8.21 10.41
N ILE A 60 4.33 7.43 10.25
CA ILE A 60 3.34 7.62 9.20
C ILE A 60 1.92 7.47 9.75
N GLU A 61 0.98 8.06 9.05
CA GLU A 61 -0.45 7.82 9.20
C GLU A 61 -0.96 7.00 8.02
N VAL A 62 -1.77 5.98 8.27
CA VAL A 62 -2.35 5.12 7.23
C VAL A 62 -3.87 5.18 7.27
N ASN A 63 -4.45 5.42 6.09
CA ASN A 63 -5.89 5.52 5.89
C ASN A 63 -6.35 4.51 4.82
N SER A 64 -7.55 3.93 4.98
CA SER A 64 -8.19 3.20 3.88
C SER A 64 -8.79 4.21 2.90
N ARG A 65 -8.37 4.13 1.64
CA ARG A 65 -8.88 5.01 0.58
C ARG A 65 -10.38 4.85 0.39
N GLU A 66 -10.90 3.64 0.48
CA GLU A 66 -12.30 3.32 0.25
C GLU A 66 -13.19 3.89 1.36
N CYS A 67 -12.74 3.76 2.61
CA CYS A 67 -13.45 4.36 3.74
C CYS A 67 -13.45 5.89 3.64
N ASP A 68 -12.31 6.50 3.26
CA ASP A 68 -12.23 7.96 3.05
C ASP A 68 -13.11 8.42 1.88
N GLU A 69 -13.06 7.73 0.74
CA GLU A 69 -13.88 8.06 -0.43
C GLU A 69 -15.37 7.93 -0.14
N LYS A 70 -15.80 6.88 0.59
CA LYS A 70 -17.20 6.75 1.02
C LYS A 70 -17.61 7.92 1.90
N PHE A 71 -16.77 8.36 2.83
CA PHE A 71 -17.03 9.51 3.68
C PHE A 71 -17.15 10.81 2.88
N ARG A 72 -16.28 11.00 1.90
CA ARG A 72 -16.32 12.21 1.04
C ARG A 72 -17.50 12.23 0.08
N LEU A 73 -18.00 11.05 -0.32
CA LEU A 73 -19.11 10.89 -1.27
C LEU A 73 -20.47 10.72 -0.60
N SER A 74 -20.53 10.46 0.72
CA SER A 74 -21.80 10.57 1.43
C SER A 74 -22.33 12.00 1.32
N TYR A 75 -23.62 12.12 1.01
CA TYR A 75 -24.34 13.40 1.01
C TYR A 75 -24.24 14.13 2.38
N ASP A 76 -23.81 13.39 3.41
CA ASP A 76 -23.53 13.82 4.79
C ASP A 76 -22.05 14.28 4.97
N SER A 77 -21.51 15.04 4.01
CA SER A 77 -20.19 15.67 4.20
C SER A 77 -20.24 16.80 5.25
N GLU A 78 -21.45 17.19 5.67
CA GLU A 78 -21.67 17.81 6.97
C GLU A 78 -21.99 16.74 8.02
N PRO A 79 -21.30 16.73 9.17
CA PRO A 79 -21.46 15.70 10.19
C PRO A 79 -22.79 15.87 10.90
N GLU A 80 -23.88 15.38 10.32
CA GLU A 80 -25.03 14.98 11.11
C GLU A 80 -24.58 13.87 12.08
N GLU A 81 -25.21 13.81 13.26
CA GLU A 81 -24.81 12.92 14.36
C GLU A 81 -24.78 11.44 13.93
N ASP A 82 -25.55 11.10 12.89
CA ASP A 82 -25.71 9.75 12.32
C ASP A 82 -24.95 9.53 10.99
N GLY A 83 -24.16 10.51 10.54
CA GLY A 83 -23.38 10.42 9.30
C GLY A 83 -22.29 9.34 9.37
N TYR A 84 -22.01 8.70 8.24
CA TYR A 84 -20.92 7.71 8.17
C TYR A 84 -19.59 8.35 8.58
N ARG A 85 -18.79 7.64 9.39
CA ARG A 85 -17.42 8.04 9.73
C ARG A 85 -16.45 6.91 9.37
N PRO A 86 -15.30 7.20 8.74
CA PRO A 86 -14.30 6.19 8.49
C PRO A 86 -13.70 5.69 9.83
N PRO A 87 -13.10 4.49 9.85
CA PRO A 87 -12.29 4.05 10.98
C PRO A 87 -11.19 5.08 11.31
N PRO A 88 -10.76 5.19 12.57
CA PRO A 88 -9.63 6.03 12.94
C PRO A 88 -8.38 5.65 12.12
N PRO A 89 -7.54 6.61 11.72
CA PRO A 89 -6.32 6.31 11.00
C PRO A 89 -5.38 5.44 11.84
N LEU A 90 -4.68 4.51 11.19
CA LEU A 90 -3.60 3.75 11.81
C LEU A 90 -2.36 4.64 11.91
N ILE A 91 -1.81 4.75 13.13
CA ILE A 91 -0.52 5.42 13.35
C ILE A 91 0.56 4.36 13.52
N ILE A 92 1.56 4.38 12.64
CA ILE A 92 2.79 3.60 12.81
C ILE A 92 3.88 4.57 13.20
N GLN A 93 4.45 4.41 14.40
CA GLN A 93 5.46 5.30 14.94
C GLN A 93 6.51 4.52 15.73
N ASN A 94 7.77 4.81 15.47
CA ASN A 94 8.91 4.34 16.24
C ASN A 94 9.36 5.45 17.20
N GLU A 95 9.12 5.27 18.49
CA GLU A 95 9.40 6.26 19.54
C GLU A 95 10.88 6.61 19.70
N ASP A 96 11.77 5.71 19.30
CA ASP A 96 13.22 5.93 19.28
C ASP A 96 13.67 6.78 18.07
N GLY A 97 12.73 7.18 17.20
CA GLY A 97 13.01 7.88 15.95
C GLY A 97 13.58 6.97 14.86
N GLY A 98 13.60 5.66 15.06
CA GLY A 98 14.06 4.67 14.10
C GLY A 98 13.20 4.63 12.84
N SER A 99 13.76 4.14 11.74
CA SER A 99 13.03 4.01 10.47
C SER A 99 11.93 2.94 10.57
N ILE A 100 10.76 3.23 10.02
CA ILE A 100 9.71 2.23 9.82
C ILE A 100 10.20 1.26 8.75
N THR A 101 10.13 -0.04 9.04
CA THR A 101 10.50 -1.10 8.08
C THR A 101 9.28 -1.52 7.24
N PHE A 102 9.54 -2.17 6.11
CA PHE A 102 8.49 -2.80 5.32
C PHE A 102 7.71 -3.87 6.08
N ARG A 103 8.40 -4.66 6.90
CA ARG A 103 7.82 -5.68 7.77
C ARG A 103 6.80 -5.05 8.72
N GLN A 104 7.19 -3.97 9.38
CA GLN A 104 6.33 -3.24 10.30
C GLN A 104 5.12 -2.67 9.55
N PHE A 105 5.34 -1.97 8.44
CA PHE A 105 4.26 -1.44 7.60
C PHE A 105 3.25 -2.52 7.20
N VAL A 106 3.71 -3.61 6.60
CA VAL A 106 2.83 -4.68 6.11
C VAL A 106 2.07 -5.33 7.27
N THR A 107 2.73 -5.58 8.40
CA THR A 107 2.12 -6.21 9.58
C THR A 107 1.00 -5.35 10.16
N GLU A 108 1.31 -4.08 10.46
CA GLU A 108 0.37 -3.14 11.09
C GLU A 108 -0.81 -2.84 10.16
N VAL A 109 -0.54 -2.59 8.88
CA VAL A 109 -1.61 -2.31 7.90
C VAL A 109 -2.46 -3.56 7.66
N HIS A 110 -1.87 -4.76 7.64
CA HIS A 110 -2.65 -5.99 7.53
C HIS A 110 -3.59 -6.17 8.71
N ALA A 111 -3.10 -5.94 9.93
CA ALA A 111 -3.90 -6.03 11.15
C ALA A 111 -5.04 -5.00 11.13
N TYR A 112 -4.73 -3.74 10.85
CA TYR A 112 -5.70 -2.64 10.76
C TYR A 112 -6.81 -2.91 9.73
N LEU A 113 -6.43 -3.35 8.51
CA LEU A 113 -7.40 -3.63 7.46
C LEU A 113 -8.28 -4.86 7.77
N ASN A 114 -7.74 -5.85 8.49
CA ASN A 114 -8.53 -6.99 8.95
C ASN A 114 -9.48 -6.63 10.09
N GLU A 115 -9.05 -5.79 11.04
CA GLU A 115 -9.88 -5.28 12.13
C GLU A 115 -11.09 -4.51 11.58
N HIS A 116 -10.87 -3.67 10.56
CA HIS A 116 -11.92 -2.86 9.94
C HIS A 116 -12.47 -3.44 8.64
N LEU A 117 -12.29 -4.74 8.42
CA LEU A 117 -12.64 -5.40 7.16
C LEU A 117 -14.11 -5.20 6.78
N ASP A 118 -15.02 -5.25 7.74
CA ASP A 118 -16.45 -5.06 7.48
C ASP A 118 -16.77 -3.63 7.03
N GLU A 119 -16.05 -2.62 7.53
CA GLU A 119 -16.20 -1.24 7.06
C GLU A 119 -15.63 -1.03 5.67
N VAL A 120 -14.46 -1.62 5.38
CA VAL A 120 -13.89 -1.65 4.02
C VAL A 120 -14.87 -2.31 3.05
N LYS A 121 -15.47 -3.44 3.44
CA LYS A 121 -16.51 -4.12 2.65
C LYS A 121 -17.71 -3.22 2.41
N LYS A 122 -18.23 -2.54 3.43
CA LYS A 122 -19.35 -1.60 3.29
C LYS A 122 -18.99 -0.43 2.37
N ALA A 123 -17.78 0.10 2.47
CA ALA A 123 -17.28 1.16 1.60
C ALA A 123 -17.21 0.73 0.14
N GLN A 124 -16.73 -0.49 -0.11
CA GLN A 124 -16.64 -1.06 -1.45
C GLN A 124 -17.97 -1.58 -2.00
N ARG A 125 -18.95 -1.95 -1.16
CA ARG A 125 -20.31 -2.37 -1.58
C ARG A 125 -21.07 -1.29 -2.33
N VAL A 126 -20.81 -0.02 -2.04
CA VAL A 126 -21.34 1.10 -2.82
C VAL A 126 -20.87 1.02 -4.28
N MET A 127 -19.75 0.34 -4.55
CA MET A 127 -19.06 0.29 -5.84
C MET A 127 -19.17 -1.05 -6.59
N ALA A 128 -19.62 -2.14 -5.95
CA ALA A 128 -19.60 -3.49 -6.54
C ALA A 128 -20.96 -4.20 -6.47
N ALA A 129 -21.46 -4.67 -7.61
CA ALA A 129 -22.73 -5.41 -7.74
C ALA A 129 -22.62 -6.93 -7.47
N GLU A 130 -21.45 -7.44 -7.07
CA GLU A 130 -21.17 -8.88 -6.92
C GLU A 130 -21.28 -9.38 -5.46
N PRO A 131 -21.64 -10.66 -5.25
CA PRO A 131 -21.67 -11.29 -3.91
C PRO A 131 -20.27 -11.41 -3.27
N TRP A 132 -20.16 -10.95 -2.03
CA TRP A 132 -18.89 -10.91 -1.29
C TRP A 132 -18.32 -12.27 -0.87
N SER A 133 -19.12 -13.34 -0.91
CA SER A 133 -18.70 -14.68 -0.50
C SER A 133 -17.57 -15.27 -1.36
N GLU A 134 -17.32 -14.71 -2.55
CA GLU A 134 -16.25 -15.12 -3.47
C GLU A 134 -15.22 -14.00 -3.71
N THR A 135 -15.33 -12.88 -3.00
CA THR A 135 -14.49 -11.70 -3.21
C THR A 135 -13.19 -11.81 -2.40
N LEU A 136 -12.07 -11.82 -3.09
CA LEU A 136 -10.74 -11.64 -2.51
C LEU A 136 -10.38 -10.15 -2.48
N LEU A 137 -9.64 -9.73 -1.46
CA LEU A 137 -9.13 -8.37 -1.32
C LEU A 137 -7.62 -8.36 -1.51
N TYR A 138 -7.20 -7.65 -2.54
CA TYR A 138 -5.80 -7.53 -2.90
C TYR A 138 -5.31 -6.11 -2.65
N PHE A 139 -4.09 -5.97 -2.11
CA PHE A 139 -3.42 -4.67 -2.11
C PHE A 139 -3.24 -4.21 -3.56
N ARG A 140 -3.75 -3.02 -3.88
CA ARG A 140 -3.63 -2.45 -5.23
C ARG A 140 -2.48 -1.46 -5.31
N ARG A 141 -2.45 -0.49 -4.41
CA ARG A 141 -1.49 0.63 -4.44
C ARG A 141 -1.59 1.45 -3.15
N ALA A 142 -0.57 2.26 -2.91
CA ALA A 142 -0.54 3.31 -1.90
C ALA A 142 -0.31 4.70 -2.52
N TRP A 143 -0.80 5.75 -1.86
CA TRP A 143 -0.59 7.16 -2.20
C TRP A 143 -0.05 7.88 -0.97
N PRO A 144 1.27 8.07 -0.88
CA PRO A 144 1.81 9.00 0.09
C PRO A 144 1.56 10.45 -0.32
N TYR A 145 1.29 11.28 0.67
CA TYR A 145 1.48 12.73 0.60
C TYR A 145 2.00 13.25 1.94
N GLU A 146 2.66 14.39 1.90
CA GLU A 146 3.28 15.03 3.05
C GLU A 146 2.38 16.21 3.42
N THR A 147 2.06 16.32 4.69
CA THR A 147 1.26 17.41 5.26
C THR A 147 2.13 18.63 5.51
N GLU A 148 1.51 19.79 5.75
CA GLU A 148 2.23 21.03 6.06
C GLU A 148 3.12 20.92 7.31
N ASP A 149 2.72 20.05 8.25
CA ASP A 149 3.45 19.77 9.49
C ASP A 149 4.59 18.74 9.30
N GLY A 150 4.84 18.27 8.07
CA GLY A 150 5.87 17.28 7.75
C GLY A 150 5.48 15.83 8.06
N ASN A 151 4.23 15.57 8.47
CA ASN A 151 3.75 14.20 8.63
C ASN A 151 3.49 13.55 7.27
N VAL A 152 3.82 12.27 7.15
CA VAL A 152 3.52 11.47 5.95
C VAL A 152 2.22 10.70 6.17
N VAL A 153 1.25 10.94 5.29
CA VAL A 153 -0.03 10.22 5.27
C VAL A 153 -0.06 9.31 4.04
N VAL A 154 -0.47 8.06 4.25
CA VAL A 154 -0.49 7.01 3.24
C VAL A 154 -1.92 6.49 3.11
N TYR A 155 -2.55 6.77 1.97
CA TYR A 155 -3.79 6.08 1.61
C TYR A 155 -3.46 4.73 1.00
N VAL A 156 -4.07 3.67 1.51
CA VAL A 156 -3.99 2.31 0.95
C VAL A 156 -5.29 2.00 0.21
N GLU A 157 -5.17 1.57 -1.04
CA GLU A 157 -6.30 1.10 -1.84
C GLU A 157 -6.22 -0.42 -2.02
N MET A 158 -7.38 -1.03 -1.88
CA MET A 158 -7.65 -2.43 -2.03
C MET A 158 -8.46 -2.66 -3.29
N MET A 159 -8.39 -3.86 -3.84
CA MET A 159 -9.18 -4.24 -4.99
C MET A 159 -10.05 -5.45 -4.65
N PRO A 160 -11.39 -5.28 -4.58
CA PRO A 160 -12.30 -6.40 -4.47
C PRO A 160 -12.46 -7.06 -5.84
N ARG A 161 -12.20 -8.37 -5.92
CA ARG A 161 -12.54 -9.16 -7.10
C ARG A 161 -12.87 -10.60 -6.76
N ALA A 162 -13.74 -11.19 -7.57
CA ALA A 162 -13.90 -12.64 -7.64
C ALA A 162 -12.54 -13.33 -7.87
N ALA A 163 -12.40 -14.55 -7.38
CA ALA A 163 -11.18 -15.36 -7.48
C ALA A 163 -10.86 -15.81 -8.93
N ASP A 164 -10.59 -14.87 -9.84
CA ASP A 164 -10.11 -15.13 -11.19
C ASP A 164 -8.57 -15.06 -11.23
N ALA A 165 -7.94 -16.22 -11.42
CA ALA A 165 -6.49 -16.33 -11.53
C ALA A 165 -5.91 -15.49 -12.67
N LYS A 166 -6.59 -15.39 -13.81
CA LYS A 166 -6.12 -14.64 -14.98
C LYS A 166 -6.09 -13.15 -14.69
N PHE A 167 -7.13 -12.63 -14.05
CA PHE A 167 -7.18 -11.23 -13.64
C PHE A 167 -6.10 -10.91 -12.61
N ARG A 168 -5.93 -11.76 -11.61
CA ARG A 168 -4.87 -11.62 -10.60
C ARG A 168 -3.50 -11.51 -11.27
N ASP A 169 -3.19 -12.37 -12.22
CA ASP A 169 -1.90 -12.35 -12.92
C ASP A 169 -1.73 -11.06 -13.75
N ILE A 170 -2.81 -10.52 -14.36
CA ILE A 170 -2.78 -9.22 -15.05
C ILE A 170 -2.47 -8.09 -14.07
N LEU A 171 -3.17 -8.02 -12.93
CA LEU A 171 -2.95 -7.00 -11.90
C LEU A 171 -1.51 -7.04 -11.41
N TRP A 172 -1.02 -8.25 -11.15
CA TRP A 172 0.31 -8.55 -10.67
C TRP A 172 1.40 -8.16 -11.65
N ASN A 173 1.19 -8.38 -12.95
CA ASN A 173 2.10 -7.94 -14.00
C ASN A 173 2.10 -6.41 -14.18
N GLN A 174 0.96 -5.75 -13.98
CA GLN A 174 0.88 -4.29 -14.03
C GLN A 174 1.65 -3.64 -12.88
N GLN A 175 1.51 -4.16 -11.65
CA GLN A 175 2.30 -3.68 -10.50
C GLN A 175 3.79 -3.91 -10.72
N LEU A 176 4.19 -5.12 -11.12
CA LEU A 176 5.60 -5.43 -11.37
C LEU A 176 6.21 -4.55 -12.48
N THR A 177 5.46 -4.26 -13.54
CA THR A 177 5.89 -3.30 -14.57
C THR A 177 6.17 -1.92 -13.97
N LYS A 178 5.31 -1.44 -13.06
CA LYS A 178 5.53 -0.16 -12.35
C LYS A 178 6.75 -0.19 -11.44
N ALA A 179 7.02 -1.31 -10.76
CA ALA A 179 8.23 -1.48 -9.95
C ALA A 179 9.49 -1.29 -10.83
N HIS A 180 9.56 -2.01 -11.95
CA HIS A 180 10.67 -1.91 -12.92
C HIS A 180 10.80 -0.49 -13.54
N GLU A 181 9.70 0.21 -13.76
CA GLU A 181 9.73 1.62 -14.19
C GLU A 181 10.29 2.55 -13.12
N TYR A 182 9.90 2.34 -11.87
CA TYR A 182 10.35 3.13 -10.73
C TYR A 182 11.86 2.96 -10.49
N GLU A 183 12.34 1.72 -10.50
CA GLU A 183 13.76 1.39 -10.38
C GLU A 183 14.59 2.05 -11.49
N ARG A 184 14.15 1.97 -12.75
CA ARG A 184 14.81 2.65 -13.88
C ARG A 184 14.85 4.16 -13.70
N LYS A 185 13.79 4.78 -13.18
CA LYS A 185 13.75 6.23 -12.89
C LYS A 185 14.77 6.59 -11.80
N ILE A 186 14.84 5.81 -10.72
CA ILE A 186 15.81 6.04 -9.64
C ILE A 186 17.25 5.88 -10.14
N GLN A 187 17.55 4.80 -10.86
CA GLN A 187 18.88 4.56 -11.42
C GLN A 187 19.28 5.69 -12.38
N GLY A 188 18.39 6.08 -13.30
CA GLY A 188 18.63 7.18 -14.23
C GLY A 188 18.87 8.53 -13.56
N ARG A 189 18.28 8.79 -12.39
CA ARG A 189 18.55 10.00 -11.58
C ARG A 189 19.92 9.93 -10.91
N ARG A 190 20.32 8.78 -10.34
CA ARG A 190 21.66 8.59 -9.75
C ARG A 190 22.78 8.88 -10.76
N PHE A 191 22.64 8.43 -12.01
CA PHE A 191 23.65 8.69 -13.05
C PHE A 191 23.76 10.16 -13.46
N ARG A 192 22.69 10.98 -13.31
CA ARG A 192 22.75 12.42 -13.66
C ARG A 192 23.41 13.28 -12.57
N LEU A 193 23.47 12.79 -11.33
CA LEU A 193 24.11 13.48 -10.21
C LEU A 193 25.62 13.24 -10.15
N ILE A 194 26.12 12.20 -10.83
CA ILE A 194 27.55 11.93 -11.00
C ILE A 194 27.99 12.56 -12.33
N LYS A 195 28.10 13.89 -12.37
CA LYS A 195 28.91 14.52 -13.42
C LYS A 195 30.39 14.41 -13.02
N PRO A 196 31.26 13.83 -13.86
CA PRO A 196 32.69 13.90 -13.61
C PRO A 196 33.12 15.37 -13.61
N LYS A 197 33.95 15.73 -12.61
CA LYS A 197 34.67 17.02 -12.57
C LYS A 197 35.73 17.08 -13.66
#